data_AF-A0A7J3LWT3-F1
#
_entry.id   AF-A0A7J3LWT3-F1
#
_cell.length_a   1.000
_cell.length_b   1.000
_cell.length_c   1.000
_cell.angle_alpha   90.00
_cell.angle_beta   90.00
_cell.angle_gamma   90.00
#
_symmetry.space_group_name_H-M   'P 1'
#
loop_
_entity.id
_entity.type
_entity.pdbx_description
1 polymer ?
#
loop_
_entity_poly.entity_id
_entity_poly.type
_entity_poly.pdbx_seq_one_letter_code
_entity_poly.pdbx_strand_id
1 'polypeptide(L)'
;SKVLKALKNLFPKIEFRLVGEDPFKIYIGEAEGLQPLERLKDLWRVERIRAAAREYMRRHRVGGVYTLFFHKQAAYVGRASFAEAEGESPLGPISLEVSCDDPDSLLSWITEGI
;
A
#
# COMPACT_ATOMS: atom_id res chain seq x y z
N SER A 1 -18.23 1.34 -1.64
CA SER A 1 -17.85 2.53 -2.42
C SER A 1 -16.73 2.17 -3.40
N LYS A 2 -16.41 3.02 -4.40
CA LYS A 2 -15.27 2.81 -5.32
C LYS A 2 -13.93 2.80 -4.56
N VAL A 3 -13.80 3.62 -3.52
CA VAL A 3 -12.59 3.69 -2.67
C VAL A 3 -12.39 2.39 -1.91
N LEU A 4 -13.43 1.85 -1.27
CA LEU A 4 -13.34 0.58 -0.55
C LEU A 4 -12.94 -0.58 -1.48
N LYS A 5 -13.44 -0.59 -2.71
CA LYS A 5 -13.02 -1.58 -3.72
C LYS A 5 -11.52 -1.45 -4.05
N ALA A 6 -11.03 -0.23 -4.24
CA ALA A 6 -9.61 0.01 -4.48
C ALA A 6 -8.72 -0.47 -3.31
N LEU A 7 -9.15 -0.22 -2.07
CA LEU A 7 -8.48 -0.72 -0.87
C LEU A 7 -8.47 -2.24 -0.80
N LYS A 8 -9.62 -2.90 -0.96
CA LYS A 8 -9.74 -4.37 -0.93
C LYS A 8 -9.03 -5.07 -2.09
N ASN A 9 -8.81 -4.40 -3.22
CA ASN A 9 -8.01 -4.94 -4.32
C ASN A 9 -6.52 -5.09 -3.97
N LEU A 10 -5.98 -4.16 -3.18
CA LEU A 10 -4.59 -4.18 -2.71
C LEU A 10 -4.46 -4.97 -1.39
N PHE A 11 -5.39 -4.78 -0.48
CA PHE A 11 -5.35 -5.28 0.89
C PHE A 11 -6.66 -6.01 1.26
N PRO A 12 -6.96 -7.16 0.62
CA PRO A 12 -8.23 -7.86 0.83
C PRO A 12 -8.42 -8.35 2.28
N LYS A 13 -7.30 -8.60 2.98
CA LYS A 13 -7.25 -9.12 4.35
C LYS A 13 -7.27 -8.05 5.44
N ILE A 14 -7.40 -6.77 5.08
CA ILE A 14 -7.57 -5.67 6.04
C ILE A 14 -9.06 -5.31 6.09
N GLU A 15 -9.63 -5.24 7.29
CA GLU A 15 -10.96 -4.67 7.48
C GLU A 15 -10.88 -3.14 7.53
N PHE A 16 -11.76 -2.48 6.78
CA PHE A 16 -11.76 -1.02 6.66
C PHE A 16 -13.03 -0.43 7.24
N ARG A 17 -12.88 0.53 8.13
CA ARG A 17 -13.96 1.35 8.68
C ARG A 17 -13.98 2.72 8.02
N LEU A 18 -15.18 3.25 7.80
CA LEU A 18 -15.38 4.61 7.34
C LEU A 18 -15.42 5.54 8.56
N VAL A 19 -14.62 6.60 8.55
CA VAL A 19 -14.62 7.63 9.60
C VAL A 19 -14.75 9.01 8.97
N GLY A 20 -15.16 9.99 9.77
CA GLY A 20 -15.42 11.35 9.34
C GLY A 20 -16.87 11.59 8.92
N GLU A 21 -17.18 12.86 8.66
CA GLU A 21 -18.49 13.33 8.20
C GLU A 21 -18.35 13.95 6.81
N ASP A 22 -19.48 14.16 6.13
CA ASP A 22 -19.44 14.83 4.83
C ASP A 22 -18.85 16.25 4.97
N PRO A 23 -18.01 16.70 4.01
CA PRO A 23 -17.61 16.00 2.77
C PRO A 23 -16.34 15.13 2.91
N PHE A 24 -15.73 15.03 4.10
CA PHE A 24 -14.42 14.43 4.32
C PHE A 24 -14.52 13.05 5.02
N LYS A 25 -15.02 12.06 4.27
CA LYS A 25 -15.03 10.65 4.71
C LYS A 25 -13.77 9.94 4.27
N ILE A 26 -13.13 9.21 5.18
CA ILE A 26 -11.92 8.41 4.92
C ILE A 26 -12.11 6.97 5.37
N TYR A 27 -11.52 6.03 4.63
CA TYR A 27 -11.44 4.64 5.05
C TYR A 27 -10.11 4.40 5.75
N ILE A 28 -10.18 3.83 6.95
CA ILE A 28 -9.00 3.44 7.75
C ILE A 28 -9.09 1.94 8.03
N GLY A 29 -7.97 1.25 7.90
CA GLY A 29 -7.84 -0.16 8.24
C GLY A 29 -6.47 -0.41 8.88
N GLU A 30 -6.46 -1.27 9.88
CA GLU A 30 -5.28 -1.66 10.65
C GLU A 30 -5.22 -3.18 10.69
N ALA A 31 -4.02 -3.74 10.60
CA ALA A 31 -3.80 -5.18 10.67
C ALA A 31 -2.36 -5.48 11.07
N GLU A 32 -2.15 -6.66 11.64
CA GLU A 32 -0.85 -7.13 12.10
C GLU A 32 -0.36 -8.35 11.30
N GLY A 33 0.95 -8.57 11.32
CA GLY A 33 1.60 -9.67 10.62
C GLY A 33 1.77 -9.44 9.11
N LEU A 34 2.24 -10.48 8.42
CA LEU A 34 2.58 -10.40 6.99
C LEU A 34 1.39 -10.65 6.06
N GLN A 35 0.35 -11.34 6.54
CA GLN A 35 -0.81 -11.72 5.73
C GLN A 35 -1.46 -10.53 4.99
N PRO A 36 -1.63 -9.33 5.60
CA PRO A 36 -2.18 -8.16 4.92
C PRO A 36 -1.40 -7.73 3.65
N LEU A 37 -0.11 -8.03 3.58
CA LEU A 37 0.80 -7.61 2.51
C LEU A 37 0.99 -8.66 1.41
N GLU A 38 0.49 -9.89 1.58
CA GLU A 38 0.66 -10.97 0.61
C GLU A 38 0.12 -10.62 -0.78
N ARG A 39 -1.05 -9.97 -0.84
CA ARG A 39 -1.64 -9.55 -2.11
C ARG A 39 -0.77 -8.51 -2.81
N LEU A 40 -0.18 -7.58 -2.07
CA LEU A 40 0.74 -6.57 -2.60
C LEU A 40 2.02 -7.22 -3.16
N LYS A 41 2.60 -8.17 -2.40
CA LYS A 41 3.74 -8.99 -2.85
C LYS A 41 3.43 -9.70 -4.17
N ASP A 42 2.26 -10.34 -4.27
CA ASP A 42 1.82 -11.03 -5.49
C ASP A 42 1.63 -10.08 -6.68
N LEU A 43 1.03 -8.90 -6.45
CA LEU A 43 0.84 -7.89 -7.50
C LEU A 43 2.18 -7.43 -8.07
N TRP A 44 3.15 -7.08 -7.21
CA TRP A 44 4.49 -6.69 -7.67
C TRP A 44 5.21 -7.80 -8.42
N ARG A 45 5.00 -9.07 -8.03
CA ARG A 45 5.53 -10.24 -8.75
C ARG A 45 4.93 -10.35 -10.15
N VAL A 46 3.61 -10.34 -10.27
CA VAL A 46 2.89 -10.50 -11.55
C VAL A 46 3.17 -9.33 -12.49
N GLU A 47 3.23 -8.11 -11.97
CA GLU A 47 3.55 -6.90 -12.75
C GLU A 47 5.04 -6.77 -13.07
N ARG A 48 5.91 -7.66 -12.54
CA ARG A 48 7.37 -7.66 -12.74
C ARG A 48 8.06 -6.36 -12.27
N ILE A 49 7.52 -5.72 -11.24
CA ILE A 49 8.03 -4.43 -10.70
C ILE A 49 8.75 -4.57 -9.36
N ARG A 50 9.12 -5.78 -8.93
CA ARG A 50 9.73 -6.02 -7.61
C ARG A 50 11.00 -5.19 -7.37
N ALA A 51 11.86 -5.01 -8.38
CA ALA A 51 13.06 -4.17 -8.26
C ALA A 51 12.71 -2.69 -8.02
N ALA A 52 11.72 -2.16 -8.74
CA ALA A 52 11.22 -0.81 -8.52
C ALA A 52 10.55 -0.67 -7.15
N ALA A 53 9.78 -1.67 -6.71
CA ALA A 53 9.16 -1.69 -5.39
C ALA A 53 10.19 -1.66 -4.26
N ARG A 54 11.27 -2.44 -4.39
CA ARG A 54 12.37 -2.46 -3.42
C ARG A 54 13.02 -1.10 -3.26
N GLU A 55 13.31 -0.46 -4.38
CA GLU A 55 13.91 0.87 -4.40
C GLU A 55 12.95 1.93 -3.85
N TYR A 56 11.68 1.88 -4.24
CA TYR A 56 10.64 2.78 -3.75
C TYR A 56 10.47 2.67 -2.23
N MET A 57 10.36 1.45 -1.69
CA MET A 57 10.28 1.21 -0.24
C MET A 57 11.50 1.74 0.50
N ARG A 58 12.72 1.53 -0.01
CA ARG A 58 13.94 2.04 0.62
C ARG A 58 13.94 3.56 0.75
N ARG A 59 13.52 4.27 -0.29
CA ARG A 59 13.43 5.74 -0.29
C ARG A 59 12.38 6.26 0.68
N HIS A 60 11.34 5.46 0.93
CA HIS A 60 10.21 5.79 1.78
C HIS A 60 10.30 5.18 3.19
N ARG A 61 11.51 4.83 3.62
CA ARG A 61 11.78 4.29 4.96
C ARG A 61 12.36 5.38 5.85
N VAL A 62 11.80 5.52 7.04
CA VAL A 62 12.37 6.31 8.13
C VAL A 62 12.42 5.42 9.37
N GLY A 63 13.63 5.06 9.81
CA GLY A 63 13.81 4.14 10.94
C GLY A 63 13.22 2.75 10.66
N GLY A 64 12.27 2.32 11.50
CA GLY A 64 11.54 1.05 11.37
C GLY A 64 10.22 1.14 10.59
N VAL A 65 9.92 2.31 10.00
CA VAL A 65 8.62 2.59 9.37
C VAL A 65 8.78 2.83 7.88
N TYR A 66 7.93 2.18 7.07
CA TYR A 66 7.73 2.46 5.66
C TYR A 66 6.45 3.25 5.45
N THR A 67 6.49 4.32 4.65
CA THR A 67 5.31 5.13 4.28
C THR A 67 5.14 5.14 2.76
N LEU A 68 4.24 4.31 2.23
CA LEU A 68 4.08 4.08 0.80
C LEU A 68 2.79 4.70 0.28
N PHE A 69 2.82 5.19 -0.96
CA PHE A 69 1.66 5.78 -1.61
C PHE A 69 1.31 5.03 -2.90
N PHE A 70 0.02 4.76 -3.08
CA PHE A 70 -0.50 4.07 -4.26
C PHE A 70 -1.54 4.89 -5.00
N HIS A 71 -1.50 4.82 -6.33
CA HIS A 71 -2.45 5.50 -7.19
C HIS A 71 -3.85 4.87 -7.08
N LYS A 72 -4.81 5.62 -6.51
CA LYS A 72 -6.16 5.14 -6.17
C LYS A 72 -6.93 4.55 -7.35
N GLN A 73 -6.80 5.14 -8.55
CA GLN A 73 -7.50 4.65 -9.74
C GLN A 73 -6.87 3.36 -10.29
N ALA A 74 -5.55 3.22 -10.18
CA ALA A 74 -4.86 1.98 -10.54
C ALA A 74 -5.26 0.85 -9.58
N ALA A 75 -5.33 1.15 -8.28
CA ALA A 75 -5.82 0.24 -7.25
C ALA A 75 -7.26 -0.20 -7.51
N TYR A 76 -8.14 0.71 -7.99
CA TYR A 76 -9.52 0.37 -8.35
C TYR A 76 -9.62 -0.71 -9.45
N VAL A 77 -8.68 -0.74 -10.39
CA VAL A 77 -8.57 -1.77 -11.44
C VAL A 77 -7.64 -2.92 -11.06
N GLY A 78 -7.19 -2.99 -9.81
CA GLY A 78 -6.43 -4.12 -9.26
C GLY A 78 -4.92 -4.05 -9.48
N ARG A 79 -4.36 -2.88 -9.72
CA ARG A 79 -2.92 -2.67 -9.95
C ARG A 79 -2.24 -1.92 -8.81
N ALA A 80 -1.00 -2.29 -8.49
CA ALA A 80 -0.21 -1.68 -7.42
C ALA A 80 0.78 -0.65 -7.97
N SER A 81 0.27 0.46 -8.50
CA SER A 81 1.10 1.56 -9.03
C SER A 81 1.46 2.55 -7.93
N PHE A 82 2.75 2.89 -7.82
CA PHE A 82 3.25 3.91 -6.90
C PHE A 82 2.73 5.30 -7.26
N ALA A 83 2.62 6.16 -6.25
CA ALA A 83 2.28 7.57 -6.38
C ALA A 83 3.18 8.38 -5.43
N GLU A 84 3.05 9.71 -5.49
CA GLU A 84 3.61 10.63 -4.51
C GLU A 84 2.55 11.06 -3.47
N ALA A 85 3.02 11.56 -2.32
CA ALA A 85 2.16 12.05 -1.24
C ALA A 85 1.25 13.23 -1.70
N GLU A 86 1.77 14.07 -2.59
CA GLU A 86 1.11 15.27 -3.11
C GLU A 86 1.12 15.29 -4.65
N GLY A 87 0.08 15.86 -5.27
CA GLY A 87 0.11 16.27 -6.68
C GLY A 87 -0.57 15.36 -7.72
N GLU A 88 -0.73 14.05 -7.49
CA GLU A 88 -1.19 13.14 -8.55
C GLU A 88 -2.69 12.74 -8.49
N SER A 89 -3.40 13.01 -7.40
CA SER A 89 -4.82 12.67 -7.27
C SER A 89 -5.64 13.77 -6.60
N PRO A 90 -6.74 14.25 -7.21
CA PRO A 90 -7.64 15.26 -6.61
C PRO A 90 -8.23 14.86 -5.26
N LEU A 91 -8.19 13.55 -4.92
CA LEU A 91 -8.72 12.99 -3.68
C LEU A 91 -7.62 12.32 -2.83
N GLY A 92 -6.35 12.54 -3.16
CA GLY A 92 -5.19 11.92 -2.48
C GLY A 92 -4.94 10.44 -2.83
N PRO A 93 -3.72 9.95 -2.61
CA PRO A 93 -3.36 8.55 -2.82
C PRO A 93 -4.01 7.61 -1.78
N ILE A 94 -3.81 6.30 -1.94
CA ILE A 94 -3.93 5.36 -0.83
C ILE A 94 -2.59 5.40 -0.08
N SER A 95 -2.62 5.71 1.22
CA SER A 95 -1.43 5.65 2.08
C SER A 95 -1.37 4.31 2.80
N LEU A 96 -0.17 3.72 2.86
CA LEU A 96 0.14 2.55 3.67
C LEU A 96 1.32 2.89 4.57
N GLU A 97 1.12 2.75 5.87
CA GLU A 97 2.20 2.77 6.86
C GLU A 97 2.47 1.34 7.35
N VAL A 98 3.74 0.94 7.38
CA VAL A 98 4.16 -0.36 7.92
C VAL A 98 5.27 -0.14 8.93
N SER A 99 4.98 -0.42 10.19
CA SER A 99 5.96 -0.42 11.28
C SER A 99 6.40 -1.85 11.59
N CYS A 100 7.71 -2.08 11.74
CA CYS A 100 8.25 -3.38 12.10
C CYS A 100 9.65 -3.27 12.74
N ASP A 101 10.00 -4.27 13.55
CA ASP A 101 11.30 -4.33 14.24
C ASP A 101 12.46 -4.66 13.29
N ASP A 102 12.19 -5.44 12.25
CA ASP A 102 13.15 -5.82 11.20
C ASP A 102 12.65 -5.41 9.79
N PRO A 103 12.77 -4.13 9.45
CA PRO A 103 12.37 -3.60 8.14
C PRO A 103 13.16 -4.20 6.97
N ASP A 104 14.42 -4.59 7.17
CA ASP A 104 15.23 -5.17 6.11
C ASP A 104 14.77 -6.59 5.75
N SER A 105 14.40 -7.39 6.75
CA SER A 105 13.74 -8.69 6.51
C SER A 105 12.37 -8.53 5.84
N LEU A 106 11.55 -7.56 6.27
CA LEU A 106 10.28 -7.26 5.60
C LEU A 106 10.49 -6.90 4.13
N LEU A 107 11.43 -6.00 3.84
CA LEU A 107 11.79 -5.59 2.49
C LEU A 107 12.24 -6.77 1.64
N SER A 108 13.07 -7.64 2.21
CA SER A 108 13.55 -8.85 1.53
C SER A 108 12.39 -9.79 1.20
N TRP A 109 11.50 -10.04 2.16
CA TRP A 109 10.35 -10.91 2.00
C TRP A 109 9.35 -10.38 0.96
N ILE A 110 8.97 -9.10 1.04
CA ILE A 110 7.94 -8.53 0.17
C ILE A 110 8.44 -8.34 -1.28
N THR A 111 9.76 -8.29 -1.47
CA THR A 111 10.40 -8.16 -2.80
C THR A 111 11.17 -9.40 -3.24
N GLU A 112 10.90 -10.56 -2.61
CA GLU A 112 11.62 -11.82 -2.84
C GLU A 112 11.74 -12.21 -4.33
N GLY A 113 12.85 -12.89 -4.65
CA GLY A 113 13.16 -13.43 -5.99
C GLY A 113 13.82 -12.44 -6.95
N ILE A 114 14.35 -11.33 -6.43
CA ILE A 114 15.27 -10.42 -7.15
C ILE A 114 16.68 -10.83 -6.77
#